data_AF-A0A9E0URL3-F1
#
_entry.id   AF-A0A9E0URL3-F1
#
_cell.length_a   1.000
_cell.length_b   1.000
_cell.length_c   1.000
_cell.angle_alpha   90.00
_cell.angle_beta   90.00
_cell.angle_gamma   90.00
#
_symmetry.space_group_name_H-M   'P 1'
#
loop_
_entity.id
_entity.type
_entity.pdbx_description
1 polymer ?
#
loop_
_entity_poly.entity_id
_entity_poly.type
_entity_poly.pdbx_seq_one_letter_code
_entity_poly.pdbx_strand_id
1 'polypeptide(L)'
;YEFSGQIKDAVNMGGKLSIVKSGSGTQVLSGQNTYTGDTVVQNGKLLMSTASAESKLILQGGKFGATGDNALSINNVEWSGGGFSFDLAKENFTLNIGTLSGDFGSTLIGEFEFSNITSGEFLLISLANESEALAAFNGKSSSYEQDGKLYEAIFSATNKELSVSFSQVPEPATCAAILGALALALAAYRRRA
;
A
#
# COMPACT_ATOMS: atom_id res chain seq x y z
N TYR A 1 -8.42 10.29 -13.64
CA TYR A 1 -9.04 9.80 -14.89
C TYR A 1 -8.91 8.29 -14.93
N GLU A 2 -9.90 7.61 -15.50
CA GLU A 2 -9.91 6.15 -15.66
C GLU A 2 -9.87 5.81 -17.14
N PHE A 3 -9.05 4.81 -17.48
CA PHE A 3 -9.02 4.18 -18.78
C PHE A 3 -9.36 2.71 -18.62
N SER A 4 -10.51 2.32 -19.16
CA SER A 4 -11.05 0.95 -19.07
C SER A 4 -10.79 0.10 -20.31
N GLY A 5 -10.11 0.66 -21.32
CA GLY A 5 -9.67 -0.08 -22.50
C GLY A 5 -8.48 -0.99 -22.22
N GLN A 6 -8.15 -1.86 -23.18
CA GLN A 6 -6.98 -2.73 -23.09
C GLN A 6 -5.74 -2.06 -23.68
N ILE A 7 -4.64 -2.11 -22.92
CA ILE A 7 -3.30 -1.77 -23.38
C ILE A 7 -2.54 -3.06 -23.64
N LYS A 8 -2.03 -3.24 -24.87
CA LYS A 8 -1.29 -4.43 -25.28
C LYS A 8 -0.14 -4.07 -26.23
N ASP A 9 0.86 -4.94 -26.29
CA ASP A 9 1.95 -4.80 -27.23
C ASP A 9 1.48 -4.89 -28.69
N ALA A 10 2.27 -4.32 -29.60
CA ALA A 10 2.03 -4.47 -31.02
C ALA A 10 2.26 -5.93 -31.44
N VAL A 11 1.25 -6.57 -32.01
CA VAL A 11 1.34 -7.94 -32.49
C VAL A 11 2.25 -7.99 -33.72
N ASN A 12 3.18 -8.95 -33.76
CA ASN A 12 4.09 -9.22 -34.89
C ASN A 12 5.14 -8.15 -35.23
N MET A 13 5.40 -7.19 -34.33
CA MET A 13 6.42 -6.14 -34.58
C MET A 13 7.58 -6.14 -33.57
N GLY A 14 7.59 -7.07 -32.61
CA GLY A 14 8.67 -7.24 -31.62
C GLY A 14 8.85 -6.10 -30.60
N GLY A 15 8.13 -4.98 -30.78
CA GLY A 15 8.17 -3.84 -29.87
C GLY A 15 7.29 -4.05 -28.64
N LYS A 16 7.89 -3.91 -27.47
CA LYS A 16 7.17 -3.86 -26.19
C LYS A 16 6.72 -2.43 -25.91
N LEU A 17 5.47 -2.25 -25.48
CA LEU A 17 4.95 -0.95 -25.07
C LEU A 17 5.43 -0.63 -23.65
N SER A 18 5.96 0.58 -23.45
CA SER A 18 6.28 1.10 -22.13
C SER A 18 5.27 2.18 -21.72
N ILE A 19 4.90 2.19 -20.44
CA ILE A 19 4.05 3.21 -19.83
C ILE A 19 4.90 4.10 -18.93
N VAL A 20 4.84 5.41 -19.14
CA VAL A 20 5.49 6.39 -18.25
C VAL A 20 4.43 7.30 -17.64
N LYS A 21 4.33 7.28 -16.32
CA LYS A 21 3.44 8.13 -15.53
C LYS A 21 4.23 9.27 -14.91
N SER A 22 4.12 10.47 -15.50
CA SER A 22 4.88 11.66 -15.11
C SER A 22 4.05 12.83 -14.59
N GLY A 23 2.73 12.87 -14.86
CA GLY A 23 1.83 13.90 -14.34
C GLY A 23 1.50 13.72 -12.85
N SER A 24 1.14 14.79 -12.14
CA SER A 24 0.84 14.76 -10.69
C SER A 24 -0.50 14.10 -10.32
N GLY A 25 -1.44 14.00 -11.27
CA GLY A 25 -2.77 13.43 -11.01
C GLY A 25 -2.80 11.92 -10.82
N THR A 26 -3.97 11.38 -10.53
CA THR A 26 -4.22 9.93 -10.47
C THR A 26 -4.72 9.41 -11.83
N GLN A 27 -4.02 8.41 -12.36
CA GLN A 27 -4.45 7.64 -13.52
C GLN A 27 -4.83 6.22 -13.08
N VAL A 28 -6.00 5.77 -13.49
CA VAL A 28 -6.47 4.39 -13.30
C VAL A 28 -6.48 3.69 -14.65
N LEU A 29 -5.86 2.52 -14.72
CA LEU A 29 -5.90 1.62 -15.88
C LEU A 29 -6.67 0.36 -15.45
N SER A 30 -7.98 0.37 -15.65
CA SER A 30 -8.89 -0.67 -15.16
C SER A 30 -9.16 -1.79 -16.17
N GLY A 31 -8.89 -1.55 -17.45
CA GLY A 31 -9.00 -2.59 -18.48
C GLY A 31 -7.97 -3.70 -18.30
N GLN A 32 -8.23 -4.86 -18.91
CA GLN A 32 -7.31 -5.99 -18.89
C GLN A 32 -6.10 -5.71 -19.80
N ASN A 33 -5.05 -5.16 -19.21
CA ASN A 33 -3.81 -4.80 -19.88
C ASN A 33 -2.88 -6.01 -19.96
N THR A 34 -2.34 -6.27 -21.15
CA THR A 34 -1.45 -7.41 -21.43
C THR A 34 -0.13 -6.99 -22.07
N TYR A 35 0.24 -5.70 -22.01
CA TYR A 35 1.54 -5.25 -22.46
C TYR A 35 2.65 -5.81 -21.57
N THR A 36 3.82 -6.05 -22.15
CA THR A 36 4.95 -6.71 -21.47
C THR A 36 6.14 -5.80 -21.22
N GLY A 37 6.11 -4.56 -21.73
CA GLY A 37 7.17 -3.59 -21.49
C GLY A 37 7.09 -2.92 -20.11
N ASP A 38 8.09 -2.09 -19.84
CA ASP A 38 8.29 -1.49 -18.52
C ASP A 38 7.24 -0.43 -18.19
N THR A 39 6.89 -0.34 -16.92
CA THR A 39 6.07 0.73 -16.34
C THR A 39 6.93 1.61 -15.46
N VAL A 40 7.04 2.89 -15.77
CA VAL A 40 7.81 3.88 -14.99
C VAL A 40 6.86 4.86 -14.32
N VAL A 41 6.95 4.98 -13.00
CA VAL A 41 6.12 5.89 -12.21
C VAL A 41 7.01 6.98 -11.59
N GLN A 42 7.02 8.14 -12.25
CA GLN A 42 7.84 9.29 -11.87
C GLN A 42 7.09 10.24 -10.95
N ASN A 43 5.77 10.40 -11.11
CA ASN A 43 4.97 11.31 -10.30
C ASN A 43 3.48 10.93 -10.26
N GLY A 44 2.76 11.54 -9.32
CA GLY A 44 1.33 11.32 -9.08
C GLY A 44 1.05 9.87 -8.67
N LYS A 45 -0.12 9.36 -9.05
CA LYS A 45 -0.55 8.00 -8.73
C LYS A 45 -0.95 7.21 -9.97
N LEU A 46 -0.49 5.96 -10.07
CA LEU A 46 -0.93 4.99 -11.07
C LEU A 46 -1.60 3.81 -10.37
N LEU A 47 -2.86 3.56 -10.70
CA LEU A 47 -3.59 2.37 -10.26
C LEU A 47 -3.83 1.44 -11.43
N MET A 48 -3.58 0.14 -11.25
CA MET A 48 -3.73 -0.87 -12.30
C MET A 48 -4.56 -2.06 -11.82
N SER A 49 -5.42 -2.59 -12.68
CA SER A 49 -6.18 -3.82 -12.40
C SER A 49 -5.42 -5.09 -12.80
N THR A 50 -4.52 -5.01 -13.78
CA THR A 50 -3.68 -6.12 -14.25
C THR A 50 -2.28 -5.64 -14.60
N ALA A 51 -1.30 -6.54 -14.45
CA ALA A 51 0.07 -6.38 -14.91
C ALA A 51 0.52 -7.69 -15.55
N SER A 52 1.39 -7.61 -16.55
CA SER A 52 1.98 -8.81 -17.12
C SER A 52 3.05 -9.35 -16.18
N ALA A 53 3.13 -10.67 -16.06
CA ALA A 53 4.20 -11.37 -15.35
C ALA A 53 5.57 -11.24 -16.03
N GLU A 54 5.68 -10.57 -17.17
CA GLU A 54 6.96 -10.17 -17.78
C GLU A 54 7.33 -8.72 -17.48
N SER A 55 6.37 -7.91 -17.04
CA SER A 55 6.56 -6.48 -16.87
C SER A 55 7.43 -6.16 -15.66
N LYS A 56 8.20 -5.08 -15.82
CA LYS A 56 8.99 -4.46 -14.76
C LYS A 56 8.34 -3.14 -14.35
N LEU A 57 8.26 -2.89 -13.06
CA LEU A 57 7.87 -1.61 -12.49
C LEU A 57 9.11 -0.87 -12.01
N ILE A 58 9.22 0.41 -12.38
CA ILE A 58 10.29 1.32 -11.93
C ILE A 58 9.61 2.49 -11.20
N LEU A 59 9.78 2.54 -9.88
CA LEU A 59 9.26 3.59 -9.02
C LEU A 59 10.36 4.61 -8.72
N GLN A 60 10.16 5.86 -9.15
CA GLN A 60 11.14 6.95 -9.01
C GLN A 60 10.63 8.11 -8.15
N GLY A 61 9.32 8.22 -7.92
CA GLY A 61 8.75 9.35 -7.17
C GLY A 61 7.23 9.36 -7.04
N GLY A 62 6.50 8.69 -7.93
CA GLY A 62 5.05 8.55 -7.80
C GLY A 62 4.63 7.30 -7.03
N LYS A 63 3.33 7.18 -6.78
CA LYS A 63 2.71 6.03 -6.10
C LYS A 63 2.14 5.04 -7.10
N PHE A 64 2.30 3.76 -6.81
CA PHE A 64 1.73 2.65 -7.58
C PHE A 64 0.78 1.83 -6.72
N GLY A 65 -0.32 1.33 -7.26
CA GLY A 65 -1.21 0.45 -6.51
C GLY A 65 -2.07 -0.43 -7.41
N ALA A 66 -2.64 -1.47 -6.82
CA ALA A 66 -3.70 -2.24 -7.46
C ALA A 66 -5.05 -1.53 -7.33
N THR A 67 -5.97 -1.72 -8.28
CA THR A 67 -7.39 -1.35 -8.07
C THR A 67 -8.09 -2.31 -7.10
N GLY A 68 -7.49 -3.47 -6.85
CA GLY A 68 -7.99 -4.50 -5.94
C GLY A 68 -9.07 -5.41 -6.51
N ASP A 69 -9.40 -5.27 -7.81
CA ASP A 69 -10.41 -6.11 -8.48
C ASP A 69 -9.85 -7.45 -8.96
N ASN A 70 -8.53 -7.54 -9.20
CA ASN A 70 -7.79 -8.77 -9.50
C ASN A 70 -6.45 -8.77 -8.77
N ALA A 71 -5.90 -9.96 -8.52
CA ALA A 71 -4.54 -10.09 -8.01
C ALA A 71 -3.55 -9.47 -9.01
N LEU A 72 -2.73 -8.54 -8.52
CA LEU A 72 -1.72 -7.86 -9.34
C LEU A 72 -0.36 -8.53 -9.12
N SER A 73 0.23 -9.07 -10.19
CA SER A 73 1.53 -9.73 -10.16
C SER A 73 2.52 -9.03 -11.06
N ILE A 74 3.67 -8.64 -10.50
CA ILE A 74 4.74 -7.90 -11.19
C ILE A 74 6.04 -8.67 -11.04
N ASN A 75 6.77 -8.89 -12.13
CA ASN A 75 7.96 -9.73 -12.06
C ASN A 75 9.12 -9.06 -11.30
N ASN A 76 9.38 -7.81 -11.64
CA ASN A 76 10.48 -7.07 -11.06
C ASN A 76 10.03 -5.67 -10.67
N VAL A 77 10.32 -5.26 -9.45
CA VAL A 77 10.13 -3.89 -8.98
C VAL A 77 11.49 -3.30 -8.62
N GLU A 78 11.83 -2.20 -9.29
CA GLU A 78 12.94 -1.32 -8.90
C GLU A 78 12.37 -0.09 -8.21
N TRP A 79 12.59 0.01 -6.91
CA TRP A 79 12.05 1.07 -6.07
C TRP A 79 13.17 2.02 -5.62
N SER A 80 13.19 3.20 -6.23
CA SER A 80 14.18 4.26 -5.97
C SER A 80 13.57 5.55 -5.39
N GLY A 81 12.24 5.64 -5.38
CA GLY A 81 11.50 6.73 -4.76
C GLY A 81 9.99 6.59 -4.97
N GLY A 82 9.20 7.43 -4.30
CA GLY A 82 7.74 7.36 -4.36
C GLY A 82 7.18 6.33 -3.39
N GLY A 83 6.26 5.47 -3.85
CA GLY A 83 5.65 4.52 -2.92
C GLY A 83 4.54 3.63 -3.49
N PHE A 84 3.82 2.99 -2.59
CA PHE A 84 2.69 2.13 -2.89
C PHE A 84 1.38 2.65 -2.32
N SER A 85 0.27 2.32 -2.97
CA SER A 85 -1.07 2.60 -2.48
C SER A 85 -1.92 1.34 -2.40
N PHE A 86 -2.66 1.21 -1.30
CA PHE A 86 -3.48 0.06 -0.98
C PHE A 86 -4.89 0.50 -0.59
N ASP A 87 -5.89 -0.06 -1.27
CA ASP A 87 -7.30 0.04 -0.88
C ASP A 87 -7.66 -1.19 -0.03
N LEU A 88 -7.75 -1.01 1.28
CA LEU A 88 -7.90 -2.11 2.23
C LEU A 88 -9.32 -2.69 2.28
N ALA A 89 -10.29 -2.07 1.58
CA ALA A 89 -11.63 -2.63 1.42
C ALA A 89 -11.69 -3.72 0.32
N LYS A 90 -10.64 -3.85 -0.50
CA LYS A 90 -10.60 -4.80 -1.62
C LYS A 90 -10.08 -6.16 -1.17
N GLU A 91 -10.50 -7.22 -1.84
CA GLU A 91 -9.98 -8.56 -1.53
C GLU A 91 -8.57 -8.79 -2.11
N ASN A 92 -8.25 -8.16 -3.24
CA ASN A 92 -7.01 -8.42 -3.99
C ASN A 92 -6.08 -7.19 -4.08
N PHE A 93 -5.93 -6.41 -2.99
CA PHE A 93 -5.02 -5.26 -2.99
C PHE A 93 -3.53 -5.64 -2.85
N THR A 94 -3.22 -6.86 -2.39
CA THR A 94 -1.84 -7.32 -2.20
C THR A 94 -1.06 -7.31 -3.51
N LEU A 95 0.14 -6.75 -3.47
CA LEU A 95 1.06 -6.75 -4.60
C LEU A 95 1.93 -8.02 -4.54
N ASN A 96 1.79 -8.87 -5.55
CA ASN A 96 2.65 -10.04 -5.72
C ASN A 96 3.84 -9.63 -6.58
N ILE A 97 5.04 -9.70 -6.03
CA ILE A 97 6.27 -9.25 -6.70
C ILE A 97 7.22 -10.43 -6.85
N GLY A 98 7.83 -10.62 -8.02
CA GLY A 98 8.87 -11.63 -8.19
C GLY A 98 10.12 -11.26 -7.40
N THR A 99 10.79 -10.19 -7.83
CA THR A 99 11.99 -9.63 -7.22
C THR A 99 11.78 -8.15 -6.90
N LEU A 100 12.12 -7.76 -5.68
CA LEU A 100 12.12 -6.37 -5.23
C LEU A 100 13.57 -5.91 -4.98
N SER A 101 13.96 -4.84 -5.67
CA SER A 101 15.24 -4.16 -5.49
C SER A 101 15.02 -2.65 -5.30
N GLY A 102 15.96 -1.98 -4.65
CA GLY A 102 15.82 -0.55 -4.34
C GLY A 102 16.79 -0.06 -3.28
N ASP A 103 16.83 1.26 -3.12
CA ASP A 103 17.54 1.93 -2.01
C ASP A 103 16.50 2.40 -0.98
N PHE A 104 16.31 1.60 0.07
CA PHE A 104 15.30 1.79 1.11
C PHE A 104 15.86 2.64 2.26
N GLY A 105 16.43 3.80 1.93
CA GLY A 105 17.11 4.70 2.87
C GLY A 105 16.27 5.13 4.08
N SER A 106 16.85 5.89 5.02
CA SER A 106 16.24 6.20 6.33
C SER A 106 15.02 7.15 6.34
N THR A 107 14.48 7.55 5.19
CA THR A 107 13.44 8.59 5.08
C THR A 107 12.18 8.04 4.42
N LEU A 108 11.49 7.10 5.07
CA LEU A 108 10.35 6.35 4.50
C LEU A 108 9.00 6.76 5.11
N ILE A 109 8.82 8.04 5.48
CA ILE A 109 7.51 8.55 5.92
C ILE A 109 6.77 9.10 4.70
N GLY A 110 5.67 8.45 4.29
CA GLY A 110 4.85 8.84 3.13
C GLY A 110 4.92 7.91 1.92
N GLU A 111 5.66 6.80 2.02
CA GLU A 111 5.80 5.79 0.99
C GLU A 111 4.58 4.88 0.84
N PHE A 112 3.74 4.78 1.87
CA PHE A 112 2.51 4.01 1.80
C PHE A 112 1.31 4.94 1.89
N GLU A 113 0.35 4.73 1.00
CA GLU A 113 -0.94 5.41 1.01
C GLU A 113 -2.05 4.38 1.16
N PHE A 114 -2.79 4.46 2.26
CA PHE A 114 -3.90 3.57 2.53
C PHE A 114 -5.23 4.29 2.36
N SER A 115 -6.21 3.56 1.84
CA SER A 115 -7.62 3.96 1.81
C SER A 115 -8.47 2.89 2.50
N ASN A 116 -9.62 3.31 3.03
CA ASN A 116 -10.59 2.41 3.67
C ASN A 116 -9.99 1.63 4.86
N ILE A 117 -9.18 2.32 5.67
CA ILE A 117 -8.52 1.73 6.84
C ILE A 117 -9.56 1.22 7.85
N THR A 118 -9.33 0.00 8.33
CA THR A 118 -10.03 -0.59 9.48
C THR A 118 -9.00 -1.22 10.43
N SER A 119 -9.38 -1.46 11.68
CA SER A 119 -8.48 -2.16 12.61
C SER A 119 -8.29 -3.61 12.17
N GLY A 120 -7.05 -4.09 12.15
CA GLY A 120 -6.72 -5.44 11.70
C GLY A 120 -5.33 -5.53 11.08
N GLU A 121 -4.95 -6.73 10.66
CA GLU A 121 -3.69 -7.00 9.96
C GLU A 121 -3.94 -7.22 8.47
N PHE A 122 -3.08 -6.62 7.63
CA PHE A 122 -3.20 -6.65 6.18
C PHE A 122 -1.86 -6.99 5.55
N LEU A 123 -1.85 -7.98 4.65
CA LEU A 123 -0.69 -8.32 3.83
C LEU A 123 -0.60 -7.38 2.64
N LEU A 124 0.45 -6.56 2.58
CA LEU A 124 0.61 -5.53 1.56
C LEU A 124 1.39 -6.06 0.35
N ILE A 125 2.55 -6.66 0.62
CA ILE A 125 3.46 -7.16 -0.41
C ILE A 125 3.78 -8.62 -0.10
N SER A 126 3.73 -9.46 -1.14
CA SER A 126 4.22 -10.83 -1.11
C SER A 126 5.27 -11.01 -2.21
N LEU A 127 6.44 -11.54 -1.86
CA LEU A 127 7.55 -11.77 -2.77
C LEU A 127 7.64 -13.25 -3.15
N ALA A 128 7.85 -13.54 -4.44
CA ALA A 128 8.18 -14.89 -4.88
C ALA A 128 9.60 -15.27 -4.44
N ASN A 129 10.55 -14.34 -4.58
CA ASN A 129 11.95 -14.51 -4.19
C ASN A 129 12.23 -13.77 -2.87
N GLU A 130 13.10 -14.35 -2.04
CA GLU A 130 13.51 -13.71 -0.79
C GLU A 130 14.26 -12.39 -1.05
N SER A 131 14.01 -11.40 -0.21
CA SER A 131 14.69 -10.11 -0.25
C SER A 131 14.83 -9.55 1.17
N GLU A 132 16.00 -9.01 1.49
CA GLU A 132 16.24 -8.27 2.73
C GLU A 132 15.70 -6.83 2.66
N ALA A 133 15.28 -6.37 1.48
CA ALA A 133 14.73 -5.03 1.25
C ALA A 133 13.59 -4.68 2.20
N LEU A 134 12.69 -5.64 2.46
CA LEU A 134 11.52 -5.42 3.30
C LEU A 134 11.88 -5.20 4.77
N ALA A 135 13.06 -5.65 5.22
CA ALA A 135 13.51 -5.47 6.60
C ALA A 135 13.66 -3.99 6.99
N ALA A 136 13.84 -3.08 6.03
CA ALA A 136 13.88 -1.64 6.25
C ALA A 136 12.59 -1.08 6.89
N PHE A 137 11.46 -1.76 6.64
CA PHE A 137 10.14 -1.39 7.16
C PHE A 137 9.78 -2.10 8.47
N ASN A 138 10.51 -3.13 8.87
CA ASN A 138 10.12 -3.95 10.02
C ASN A 138 10.12 -3.13 11.32
N GLY A 139 9.01 -3.17 12.06
CA GLY A 139 8.83 -2.44 13.31
C GLY A 139 8.66 -0.94 13.15
N LYS A 140 8.59 -0.40 11.93
CA LYS A 140 8.24 1.01 11.70
C LYS A 140 6.78 1.25 12.05
N SER A 141 6.46 2.45 12.52
CA SER A 141 5.09 2.87 12.75
C SER A 141 4.81 4.25 12.18
N SER A 142 3.54 4.52 11.90
CA SER A 142 3.06 5.83 11.47
C SER A 142 1.56 5.92 11.75
N SER A 143 1.10 7.13 12.04
CA SER A 143 -0.32 7.38 12.20
C SER A 143 -0.97 7.75 10.87
N TYR A 144 -2.22 7.32 10.69
CA TYR A 144 -3.04 7.60 9.51
C TYR A 144 -4.44 8.02 9.96
N GLU A 145 -5.03 8.99 9.28
CA GLU A 145 -6.41 9.40 9.50
C GLU A 145 -7.30 8.87 8.38
N GLN A 146 -8.43 8.27 8.76
CA GLN A 146 -9.47 7.79 7.85
C GLN A 146 -10.83 8.13 8.43
N ASP A 147 -11.66 8.85 7.67
CA ASP A 147 -13.03 9.23 8.05
C ASP A 147 -13.14 9.87 9.46
N GLY A 148 -12.16 10.72 9.79
CA GLY A 148 -12.10 11.43 11.08
C GLY A 148 -11.58 10.59 12.25
N LYS A 149 -11.20 9.33 12.02
CA LYS A 149 -10.60 8.45 13.03
C LYS A 149 -9.10 8.35 12.81
N LEU A 150 -8.35 8.41 13.90
CA LEU A 150 -6.90 8.19 13.90
C LEU A 150 -6.61 6.70 14.09
N TYR A 151 -5.72 6.17 13.26
CA TYR A 151 -5.20 4.82 13.36
C TYR A 151 -3.68 4.86 13.51
N GLU A 152 -3.13 4.02 14.38
CA GLU A 152 -1.70 3.75 14.41
C GLU A 152 -1.41 2.50 13.59
N ALA A 153 -0.52 2.63 12.63
CA ALA A 153 -0.06 1.55 11.76
C ALA A 153 1.30 1.05 12.25
N ILE A 154 1.47 -0.27 12.36
CA ILE A 154 2.74 -0.91 12.68
C ILE A 154 3.08 -1.90 11.56
N PHE A 155 4.24 -1.70 10.94
CA PHE A 155 4.74 -2.55 9.86
C PHE A 155 5.52 -3.74 10.42
N SER A 156 5.29 -4.91 9.83
CA SER A 156 5.99 -6.14 10.14
C SER A 156 6.47 -6.77 8.85
N ALA A 157 7.75 -7.15 8.79
CA ALA A 157 8.33 -7.72 7.59
C ALA A 157 9.05 -9.04 7.85
N THR A 158 8.92 -9.96 6.89
CA THR A 158 9.79 -11.12 6.71
C THR A 158 10.68 -10.90 5.48
N ASN A 159 11.45 -11.90 5.08
CA ASN A 159 12.19 -11.87 3.81
C ASN A 159 11.28 -12.00 2.57
N LYS A 160 9.98 -12.29 2.74
CA LYS A 160 9.02 -12.44 1.63
C LYS A 160 7.76 -11.62 1.76
N GLU A 161 7.43 -11.12 2.94
CA GLU A 161 6.15 -10.48 3.17
C GLU A 161 6.34 -9.16 3.91
N LEU A 162 5.55 -8.16 3.52
CA LEU A 162 5.36 -6.93 4.27
C LEU A 162 3.88 -6.82 4.63
N SER A 163 3.62 -6.75 5.93
CA SER A 163 2.29 -6.58 6.50
C SER A 163 2.22 -5.31 7.33
N VAL A 164 1.00 -4.83 7.52
CA VAL A 164 0.69 -3.71 8.41
C VAL A 164 -0.45 -4.07 9.35
N SER A 165 -0.30 -3.73 10.63
CA SER A 165 -1.36 -3.82 11.63
C SER A 165 -1.88 -2.43 11.95
N PHE A 166 -3.18 -2.22 11.82
CA PHE A 166 -3.85 -0.98 12.20
C PHE A 166 -4.61 -1.15 13.51
N SER A 167 -4.43 -0.17 14.40
CA SER A 167 -5.22 -0.05 15.62
C SER A 167 -5.84 1.34 15.71
N GLN A 168 -7.15 1.42 15.89
CA GLN A 168 -7.82 2.71 16.08
C GLN A 168 -7.40 3.33 17.41
N VAL A 169 -6.92 4.58 17.36
CA VAL A 169 -6.65 5.39 18.55
C VAL A 169 -7.99 5.91 19.08
N PRO A 170 -8.36 5.64 20.34
CA PRO A 170 -9.62 6.13 20.90
C PRO A 170 -9.70 7.66 20.88
N GLU A 171 -10.86 8.20 20.55
CA GLU A 171 -11.09 9.64 20.57
C GLU A 171 -10.99 10.20 22.01
N PRO A 172 -10.66 11.49 22.20
CA PRO A 172 -10.53 12.09 23.52
C PRO A 172 -11.76 11.91 24.42
N ALA A 173 -12.97 11.94 23.84
CA ALA A 173 -14.20 11.70 24.57
C ALA A 173 -14.32 10.26 25.09
N THR A 174 -13.85 9.27 24.32
CA THR A 174 -13.79 7.86 24.75
C THR A 174 -12.82 7.70 25.92
N CYS A 175 -11.64 8.32 25.84
CA CYS A 175 -10.69 8.36 26.95
C CYS A 175 -11.30 9.02 28.20
N ALA A 176 -11.97 10.15 28.04
CA ALA A 176 -12.62 10.86 29.14
C ALA A 176 -13.75 10.05 29.79
N ALA A 177 -14.56 9.35 28.99
CA ALA A 177 -15.63 8.49 29.50
C ALA A 177 -15.08 7.33 30.34
N ILE A 178 -14.00 6.68 29.88
CA ILE A 178 -13.33 5.60 30.61
C ILE A 178 -12.79 6.11 31.95
N LEU A 179 -12.06 7.23 31.93
CA LEU A 179 -11.51 7.84 33.15
C LEU A 179 -12.61 8.29 34.11
N GLY A 180 -13.70 8.88 33.60
CA GLY A 180 -14.86 9.29 34.39
C GLY A 180 -15.56 8.10 35.06
N ALA A 181 -15.73 6.99 34.34
CA ALA A 181 -16.30 5.77 34.89
C ALA A 181 -15.43 5.17 36.00
N LEU A 182 -14.11 5.13 35.82
CA LEU A 182 -13.16 4.68 36.84
C LEU A 182 -13.19 5.56 38.08
N ALA A 183 -13.20 6.88 37.91
CA ALA A 183 -13.31 7.83 39.01
C ALA A 183 -14.61 7.63 39.82
N LEU A 184 -15.73 7.42 39.13
CA LEU A 184 -17.02 7.15 39.76
C LEU A 184 -17.01 5.82 40.53
N ALA A 185 -16.44 4.77 39.94
CA ALA A 185 -16.31 3.46 40.60
C ALA A 185 -15.45 3.55 41.87
N LEU A 186 -14.32 4.26 41.82
CA LEU A 186 -13.46 4.50 42.98
C LEU A 186 -14.17 5.31 44.08
N ALA A 187 -14.93 6.35 43.70
CA ALA A 187 -15.71 7.13 44.65
C ALA A 187 -16.81 6.27 45.32
N ALA A 188 -17.50 5.43 44.55
CA ALA A 188 -18.50 4.51 45.07
C ALA A 188 -17.89 3.43 46.00
N TYR A 189 -16.70 2.93 45.66
CA TYR A 189 -15.96 1.99 46.51
C TYR A 189 -15.55 2.64 47.85
N ARG A 190 -14.97 3.84 47.81
CA ARG A 190 -14.57 4.58 49.02
C ARG A 190 -15.74 4.96 49.92
N ARG A 191 -16.95 5.11 49.38
CA ARG A 191 -18.16 5.38 50.19
C ARG A 191 -18.66 4.13 50.95
N ARG A 192 -18.30 2.93 50.49
CA ARG A 192 -18.71 1.66 51.11
C ARG A 192 -17.69 1.09 52.09
N ALA A 193 -16.45 1.56 52.06
CA ALA A 193 -15.40 1.26 53.03
C ALA A 193 -15.50 2.21 54.24
#